data_AF-A0A1E3YF91-F1
#
_entry.id   AF-A0A1E3YF91-F1
#
_cell.length_a   1.000
_cell.length_b   1.000
_cell.length_c   1.000
_cell.angle_alpha   90.00
_cell.angle_beta   90.00
_cell.angle_gamma   90.00
#
_symmetry.space_group_name_H-M   'P 1'
#
loop_
_entity.id
_entity.type
_entity.pdbx_description
1 polymer ?
#
loop_
_entity_poly.entity_id
_entity_poly.type
_entity_poly.pdbx_seq_one_letter_code
_entity_poly.pdbx_strand_id
1 'polypeptide(L)'
;MPRESFSDRSFSFAVSLVRFHRELSRRHVDVPKALTHQMLRAGTAIGANIEEARAASSRRDLTAKLAISLREARECHYWLRLIAADRPQLAETMNGLLDECEQLIAMLTATVKKLRG
;
A
#
# COMPACT_ATOMS: atom_id res chain seq x y z
N MET A 1 -9.60 -20.78 -8.69
CA MET A 1 -8.89 -19.57 -9.17
C MET A 1 -7.45 -19.67 -8.69
N PRO A 2 -6.43 -19.34 -9.51
CA PRO A 2 -5.05 -19.28 -9.01
C PRO A 2 -5.01 -18.30 -7.84
N ARG A 3 -4.25 -18.60 -6.77
CA ARG A 3 -3.99 -17.62 -5.72
C ARG A 3 -3.28 -16.44 -6.39
N GLU A 4 -3.89 -15.26 -6.34
CA GLU A 4 -3.28 -14.02 -6.84
C GLU A 4 -1.90 -13.84 -6.19
N SER A 5 -0.88 -13.53 -7.00
CA SER A 5 0.47 -13.42 -6.47
C SER A 5 0.58 -12.20 -5.56
N PHE A 6 1.55 -12.23 -4.66
CA PHE A 6 1.80 -11.12 -3.75
C PHE A 6 2.13 -9.81 -4.51
N SER A 7 2.82 -9.92 -5.67
CA SER A 7 3.02 -8.80 -6.61
C SER A 7 1.70 -8.27 -7.14
N ASP A 8 0.86 -9.15 -7.69
CA ASP A 8 -0.37 -8.76 -8.37
C ASP A 8 -1.32 -8.04 -7.41
N ARG A 9 -1.45 -8.53 -6.18
CA ARG A 9 -2.22 -7.83 -5.12
C ARG A 9 -1.70 -6.43 -4.84
N SER A 10 -0.39 -6.28 -4.69
CA SER A 10 0.21 -4.96 -4.43
C SER A 10 0.01 -3.98 -5.60
N PHE A 11 0.01 -4.49 -6.83
CA PHE A 11 -0.27 -3.69 -8.02
C PHE A 11 -1.75 -3.30 -8.10
N SER A 12 -2.67 -4.24 -7.87
CA SER A 12 -4.12 -4.01 -7.78
C SER A 12 -4.46 -2.97 -6.70
N PHE A 13 -3.78 -3.03 -5.55
CA PHE A 13 -3.90 -2.02 -4.49
C PHE A 13 -3.43 -0.64 -4.97
N ALA A 14 -2.26 -0.54 -5.60
CA ALA A 14 -1.74 0.72 -6.15
C ALA A 14 -2.70 1.34 -7.18
N VAL A 15 -3.28 0.53 -8.07
CA VAL A 15 -4.31 0.97 -9.03
C VAL A 15 -5.54 1.50 -8.30
N SER A 16 -5.96 0.85 -7.22
CA SER A 16 -7.11 1.27 -6.41
C SER A 16 -6.88 2.62 -5.72
N LEU A 17 -5.66 2.88 -5.24
CA LEU A 17 -5.28 4.20 -4.71
C LEU A 17 -5.30 5.30 -5.77
N VAL A 18 -4.80 5.01 -6.98
CA VAL A 18 -4.84 5.97 -8.11
C VAL A 18 -6.29 6.28 -8.50
N ARG A 19 -7.16 5.26 -8.54
CA ARG A 19 -8.59 5.44 -8.80
C ARG A 19 -9.26 6.28 -7.72
N PHE A 20 -8.97 6.00 -6.46
CA PHE A 20 -9.47 6.78 -5.32
C PHE A 20 -9.05 8.25 -5.42
N HIS A 21 -7.77 8.54 -5.69
CA HIS A 21 -7.30 9.93 -5.87
C HIS A 21 -8.00 10.66 -7.02
N ARG A 22 -8.20 9.98 -8.16
CA ARG A 22 -8.95 10.54 -9.31
C ARG A 22 -10.41 10.81 -8.94
N GLU A 23 -11.01 9.92 -8.16
CA GLU A 23 -12.39 10.05 -7.72
C GLU A 23 -12.59 11.25 -6.77
N LEU A 24 -11.67 11.47 -5.83
CA LEU A 24 -11.66 12.67 -4.98
C LEU A 24 -11.65 13.95 -5.83
N SER A 25 -10.79 13.99 -6.85
CA SER A 25 -10.69 15.13 -7.76
C SER A 25 -11.98 15.32 -8.58
N ARG A 26 -12.52 14.24 -9.16
CA ARG A 26 -13.74 14.26 -9.98
C ARG A 26 -14.96 14.75 -9.20
N ARG A 27 -15.09 14.31 -7.95
CA ARG A 27 -16.19 14.69 -7.05
C ARG A 27 -15.96 16.00 -6.31
N HIS A 28 -14.86 16.69 -6.57
CA HIS A 28 -14.46 17.92 -5.86
C HIS A 28 -14.47 17.71 -4.34
N VAL A 29 -14.06 16.53 -3.88
CA VAL A 29 -13.93 16.24 -2.45
C VAL A 29 -12.69 16.98 -1.96
N ASP A 30 -12.91 17.89 -1.02
CA ASP A 30 -11.83 18.63 -0.39
C ASP A 30 -10.99 17.68 0.48
N VAL A 31 -9.84 17.24 -0.02
CA VAL A 31 -8.81 16.53 0.75
C VAL A 31 -7.49 17.24 0.48
N PRO A 32 -6.68 17.59 1.49
CA PRO A 32 -5.41 18.25 1.26
C PRO A 32 -4.53 17.46 0.29
N LYS A 33 -4.08 18.12 -0.79
CA LYS A 33 -3.25 17.49 -1.84
C LYS A 33 -1.99 16.84 -1.27
N ALA A 34 -1.39 17.44 -0.24
CA ALA A 34 -0.24 16.88 0.45
C ALA A 34 -0.53 15.48 1.02
N LEU A 35 -1.70 15.24 1.62
CA LEU A 35 -2.06 13.93 2.17
C LEU A 35 -2.27 12.89 1.08
N THR A 36 -3.00 13.24 0.01
CA THR A 36 -3.24 12.31 -1.10
C THR A 36 -1.96 11.98 -1.86
N HIS A 37 -1.03 12.94 -2.00
CA HIS A 37 0.29 12.70 -2.58
C HIS A 37 1.13 11.77 -1.72
N GLN A 38 1.14 11.94 -0.39
CA GLN A 38 1.88 11.04 0.50
C GLN A 38 1.29 9.63 0.48
N MET A 39 -0.04 9.50 0.50
CA MET A 39 -0.73 8.21 0.32
C MET A 39 -0.34 7.53 -1.00
N LEU A 40 -0.35 8.25 -2.12
CA LEU A 40 0.01 7.71 -3.44
C LEU A 40 1.49 7.32 -3.52
N ARG A 41 2.39 8.15 -2.97
CA ARG A 41 3.83 7.90 -2.96
C ARG A 41 4.14 6.61 -2.19
N ALA A 42 3.66 6.51 -0.95
CA ALA A 42 3.87 5.35 -0.11
C ALA A 42 3.19 4.10 -0.72
N GLY A 43 1.93 4.23 -1.15
CA GLY A 43 1.15 3.10 -1.66
C GLY A 43 1.70 2.49 -2.95
N THR A 44 2.14 3.31 -3.91
CA THR A 44 2.75 2.81 -5.16
C THR A 44 4.17 2.27 -4.92
N ALA A 45 4.90 2.80 -3.95
CA ALA A 45 6.23 2.30 -3.58
C ALA A 45 6.20 0.87 -3.00
N ILE A 46 5.09 0.42 -2.42
CA ILE A 46 4.95 -0.97 -1.93
C ILE A 46 5.23 -1.96 -3.06
N GLY A 47 4.47 -1.85 -4.16
CA GLY A 47 4.58 -2.73 -5.32
C GLY A 47 5.90 -2.55 -6.06
N ALA A 48 6.39 -1.31 -6.21
CA ALA A 48 7.68 -1.04 -6.84
C ALA A 48 8.83 -1.78 -6.13
N ASN A 49 8.89 -1.70 -4.79
CA ASN A 49 9.92 -2.41 -4.02
C ASN A 49 9.74 -3.93 -4.04
N ILE A 50 8.51 -4.44 -4.18
CA ILE A 50 8.24 -5.88 -4.35
C ILE A 50 8.79 -6.36 -5.70
N GLU A 51 8.58 -5.61 -6.78
CA GLU A 51 9.14 -5.95 -8.10
C GLU A 51 10.68 -5.94 -8.06
N GLU A 52 11.30 -4.95 -7.41
CA GLU A 52 12.75 -4.94 -7.22
C GLU A 52 13.26 -6.14 -6.38
N ALA A 53 12.45 -6.60 -5.43
CA ALA A 53 12.76 -7.75 -4.59
C ALA A 53 12.81 -9.05 -5.39
N ARG A 54 12.08 -9.16 -6.50
CA ARG A 54 12.11 -10.33 -7.40
C ARG A 54 13.46 -10.47 -8.11
N ALA A 55 14.17 -9.37 -8.31
CA ALA A 55 15.52 -9.34 -8.86
C ALA A 55 16.63 -9.35 -7.78
N ALA A 56 16.30 -9.70 -6.53
CA ALA A 56 17.27 -9.68 -5.45
C ALA A 56 18.41 -10.69 -5.64
N SER A 57 19.64 -10.25 -5.41
CA SER A 57 20.84 -11.07 -5.61
C SER A 57 21.18 -11.99 -4.42
N SER A 58 20.52 -11.79 -3.28
CA SER A 58 20.73 -12.58 -2.07
C SER A 58 19.51 -12.56 -1.16
N ARG A 59 19.45 -13.49 -0.20
CA ARG A 59 18.42 -13.49 0.85
C ARG A 59 18.42 -12.20 1.68
N ARG A 60 19.61 -11.63 1.93
CA ARG A 60 19.75 -10.35 2.66
C ARG A 60 19.18 -9.19 1.85
N ASP A 61 19.48 -9.11 0.56
CA ASP A 61 18.93 -8.10 -0.34
C ASP A 61 17.41 -8.23 -0.47
N LEU A 62 16.91 -9.45 -0.67
CA LEU A 62 15.47 -9.76 -0.69
C LEU A 62 14.78 -9.27 0.59
N THR A 63 15.35 -9.57 1.75
CA THR A 63 14.81 -9.15 3.05
C THR A 63 14.80 -7.65 3.21
N ALA A 64 15.85 -6.95 2.74
CA ALA A 64 15.96 -5.50 2.83
C ALA A 64 14.87 -4.81 1.98
N LYS A 65 14.70 -5.23 0.73
CA LYS A 65 13.68 -4.68 -0.18
C LYS A 65 12.26 -4.91 0.32
N LEU A 66 11.94 -6.12 0.79
CA LEU A 66 10.63 -6.41 1.38
C LEU A 66 10.40 -5.66 2.71
N ALA A 67 11.45 -5.38 3.48
CA ALA A 67 11.34 -4.54 4.67
C ALA A 67 11.05 -3.07 4.32
N ILE A 68 11.55 -2.57 3.19
CA ILE A 68 11.19 -1.26 2.65
C ILE A 68 9.70 -1.27 2.27
N SER A 69 9.23 -2.25 1.49
CA SER A 69 7.80 -2.39 1.18
C SER A 69 6.92 -2.40 2.43
N LEU A 70 7.34 -3.07 3.51
CA LEU A 70 6.61 -3.07 4.79
C LEU A 70 6.53 -1.68 5.43
N ARG A 71 7.61 -0.90 5.36
CA ARG A 71 7.62 0.48 5.85
C ARG A 71 6.65 1.33 5.04
N GLU A 72 6.72 1.26 3.71
CA GLU A 72 5.84 2.02 2.80
C GLU A 72 4.36 1.64 3.00
N ALA A 73 4.07 0.36 3.26
CA ALA A 73 2.72 -0.10 3.56
C ALA A 73 2.16 0.51 4.86
N ARG A 74 2.96 0.56 5.92
CA ARG A 74 2.57 1.21 7.18
C ARG A 74 2.38 2.72 7.04
N GLU A 75 3.23 3.37 6.26
CA GLU A 75 3.08 4.79 5.94
C GLU A 75 1.80 5.05 5.13
N CYS A 76 1.52 4.24 4.11
CA CYS A 76 0.29 4.33 3.34
C CYS A 76 -0.96 4.13 4.21
N HIS A 77 -0.96 3.12 5.09
CA HIS A 77 -2.05 2.86 6.03
C HIS A 77 -2.30 4.05 6.96
N TYR A 78 -1.24 4.68 7.47
CA TYR A 78 -1.36 5.90 8.28
C TYR A 78 -2.06 7.03 7.50
N TRP A 79 -1.66 7.28 6.25
CA TRP A 79 -2.30 8.31 5.44
C TRP A 79 -3.76 8.00 5.12
N LEU A 80 -4.10 6.74 4.82
CA LEU A 80 -5.49 6.31 4.64
C LEU A 80 -6.33 6.56 5.90
N ARG A 81 -5.81 6.20 7.08
CA ARG A 81 -6.50 6.44 8.36
C ARG A 81 -6.67 7.93 8.65
N LEU A 82 -5.67 8.75 8.34
CA LEU A 82 -5.75 10.19 8.55
C LEU A 82 -6.80 10.84 7.64
N ILE A 83 -6.85 10.46 6.36
CA ILE A 83 -7.87 10.95 5.42
C ILE A 83 -9.27 10.51 5.86
N ALA A 84 -9.45 9.26 6.29
CA ALA A 84 -10.74 8.77 6.77
C ALA A 84 -11.20 9.47 8.06
N ALA A 85 -10.27 9.83 8.95
CA ALA A 85 -10.57 10.58 10.17
C ALA A 85 -10.92 12.05 9.89
N ASP A 86 -10.21 12.70 8.95
CA ASP A 86 -10.53 14.07 8.50
C ASP A 86 -11.86 14.13 7.73
N ARG A 87 -12.16 13.08 6.94
CA ARG A 87 -13.36 12.97 6.10
C ARG A 87 -14.14 11.69 6.40
N PRO A 88 -14.96 11.67 7.47
CA PRO A 88 -15.76 10.52 7.84
C PRO A 88 -16.71 10.02 6.73
N GLN A 89 -17.14 10.91 5.82
CA GLN A 89 -17.99 10.56 4.68
C GLN A 89 -17.26 9.67 3.64
N LEU A 90 -15.93 9.59 3.71
CA LEU A 90 -15.12 8.68 2.89
C LEU A 90 -14.82 7.35 3.59
N ALA A 91 -15.16 7.19 4.87
CA ALA A 91 -14.78 5.99 5.63
C ALA A 91 -15.29 4.71 4.96
N GLU A 92 -16.56 4.70 4.52
CA GLU A 92 -17.15 3.53 3.86
C GLU A 92 -16.46 3.21 2.52
N THR A 93 -16.16 4.22 1.70
CA THR A 93 -15.45 4.04 0.42
C THR A 93 -13.99 3.66 0.60
N MET A 94 -13.40 3.96 1.77
CA MET A 94 -12.01 3.65 2.10
C MET A 94 -11.83 2.31 2.83
N ASN A 95 -12.90 1.69 3.33
CA ASN A 95 -12.82 0.42 4.07
C ASN A 95 -12.06 -0.67 3.29
N GLY A 96 -12.33 -0.81 1.99
CA GLY A 96 -11.61 -1.78 1.15
C GLY A 96 -10.13 -1.44 0.95
N LEU A 97 -9.77 -0.15 0.92
CA LEU A 97 -8.36 0.28 0.84
C LEU A 97 -7.62 0.02 2.15
N LEU A 98 -8.28 0.31 3.28
CA LEU A 98 -7.73 0.09 4.61
C LEU A 98 -7.49 -1.41 4.86
N ASP A 99 -8.49 -2.24 4.59
CA ASP A 99 -8.40 -3.70 4.74
C ASP A 99 -7.31 -4.29 3.84
N GLU A 100 -7.27 -3.95 2.55
CA GLU A 100 -6.22 -4.45 1.66
C GLU A 100 -4.81 -4.01 2.12
N CYS A 101 -4.67 -2.77 2.59
CA CYS A 101 -3.39 -2.29 3.11
C CYS A 101 -2.96 -3.06 4.38
N GLU A 102 -3.90 -3.38 5.29
CA GLU A 102 -3.64 -4.21 6.47
C GLU A 102 -3.24 -5.63 6.11
N GLN A 103 -3.89 -6.22 5.11
CA GLN A 103 -3.55 -7.54 4.60
C GLN A 103 -2.15 -7.55 3.98
N LEU A 104 -1.78 -6.52 3.20
CA LEU A 104 -0.42 -6.37 2.68
C LEU A 104 0.62 -6.23 3.81
N ILE A 105 0.33 -5.44 4.85
CA ILE A 105 1.19 -5.33 6.04
C ILE A 105 1.38 -6.69 6.73
N ALA A 106 0.31 -7.45 6.91
CA ALA A 106 0.36 -8.77 7.54
C ALA A 106 1.21 -9.75 6.71
N MET A 107 0.99 -9.79 5.40
CA MET A 107 1.75 -10.64 4.47
C MET A 107 3.25 -10.27 4.45
N LEU A 108 3.57 -8.98 4.36
CA LEU A 108 4.94 -8.48 4.40
C LEU A 108 5.62 -8.80 5.73
N THR A 109 4.92 -8.60 6.85
CA THR A 109 5.44 -8.90 8.19
C THR A 109 5.79 -10.37 8.33
N ALA A 110 4.89 -11.27 7.92
CA ALA A 110 5.13 -12.70 7.97
C ALA A 110 6.32 -13.11 7.08
N THR A 111 6.40 -12.55 5.87
CA THR A 111 7.46 -12.85 4.90
C THR A 111 8.83 -12.37 5.40
N VAL A 112 8.92 -11.12 5.86
CA VAL A 112 10.17 -10.55 6.41
C VAL A 112 10.62 -11.31 7.66
N LYS A 113 9.70 -11.70 8.55
CA LYS A 113 10.04 -12.51 9.75
C LYS A 113 10.60 -13.87 9.35
N LYS A 114 9.99 -14.54 8.37
CA LYS A 114 10.45 -15.84 7.85
C LYS A 114 11.83 -15.77 7.20
N LEU A 115 12.17 -14.66 6.54
CA LEU A 115 13.48 -14.50 5.89
C LEU A 115 14.61 -14.16 6.87
N ARG A 116 14.29 -13.57 8.03
CA ARG A 116 15.25 -13.24 9.10
C ARG A 116 15.55 -14.41 10.03
N GLY A 117 14.59 -15.32 10.21
CA GLY A 117 14.83 -16.63 10.80
C GLY A 117 15.53 -17.55 9.82
#